data_AF-A0A7S2NF62-F1
#
_entry.id   AF-A0A7S2NF62-F1
#
_cell.length_a   1.000
_cell.length_b   1.000
_cell.length_c   1.000
_cell.angle_alpha   90.00
_cell.angle_beta   90.00
_cell.angle_gamma   90.00
#
_symmetry.space_group_name_H-M   'P 1'
#
loop_
_entity.id
_entity.type
_entity.pdbx_description
1 polymer ?
#
loop_
_entity_poly.entity_id
_entity_poly.type
_entity_poly.pdbx_seq_one_letter_code
_entity_poly.pdbx_strand_id
1 'polypeptide(L)'
;LEETLTALCDDVGACERIFKTPIPLVYSRHTSRFVGIWLALLPLGVWGIDSSWNHLASIPSVGLIVFFLLGIEELGLQIEEPFDILPIEAFCDGSIGAPNEAMVLADDASRA
;
A
#
# COMPACT_ATOMS: atom_id res chain seq x y z
N LEU A 1 20.04 -26.42 -11.84
CA LEU A 1 19.27 -26.85 -10.65
C LEU A 1 19.76 -26.11 -9.42
N GLU A 2 20.99 -26.35 -8.96
CA GLU A 2 21.61 -25.67 -7.79
C GLU A 2 21.53 -24.13 -7.88
N GLU A 3 21.86 -23.55 -9.04
CA GLU A 3 21.81 -22.10 -9.27
C GLU A 3 20.39 -21.55 -9.16
N THR A 4 19.41 -22.24 -9.75
CA THR A 4 17.99 -21.85 -9.71
C THR A 4 17.41 -21.96 -8.30
N LEU A 5 17.86 -22.95 -7.53
CA LEU A 5 17.44 -23.15 -6.14
C LEU A 5 18.03 -22.07 -5.23
N THR A 6 19.29 -21.70 -5.45
CA THR A 6 19.95 -20.58 -4.76
C THR A 6 19.22 -19.27 -5.05
N ALA A 7 18.92 -18.98 -6.32
CA ALA A 7 18.18 -17.78 -6.71
C ALA A 7 16.79 -17.70 -6.07
N LEU A 8 16.05 -18.81 -6.05
CA LEU A 8 14.74 -18.88 -5.39
C LEU A 8 14.85 -18.61 -3.88
N CYS A 9 15.87 -19.17 -3.23
CA CYS A 9 16.10 -18.95 -1.80
C CYS A 9 16.45 -17.49 -1.50
N ASP A 10 17.22 -16.83 -2.36
CA ASP A 10 17.56 -15.41 -2.25
C ASP A 10 16.32 -14.52 -2.42
N ASP A 11 15.46 -14.80 -3.40
CA ASP A 11 14.21 -14.06 -3.63
C ASP A 11 13.22 -14.21 -2.47
N VAL A 12 13.04 -15.45 -1.96
CA VAL A 12 12.20 -15.71 -0.78
C VAL A 12 12.77 -15.01 0.46
N GLY A 13 14.10 -15.05 0.65
CA GLY A 13 14.77 -14.33 1.72
C GLY A 13 14.61 -12.82 1.62
N ALA A 14 14.59 -12.25 0.41
CA ALA A 14 14.31 -10.83 0.19
C ALA A 14 12.87 -10.47 0.61
N CYS A 15 11.87 -11.28 0.20
CA CYS A 15 10.48 -11.09 0.61
C CYS A 15 10.29 -11.22 2.12
N GLU A 16 10.93 -12.20 2.77
CA GLU A 16 10.89 -12.35 4.22
C GLU A 16 11.46 -11.14 4.95
N ARG A 17 12.54 -10.54 4.44
CA ARG A 17 13.12 -9.32 5.03
C ARG A 17 12.12 -8.17 4.95
N ILE A 18 11.53 -7.92 3.78
CA ILE A 18 10.53 -6.86 3.60
C ILE A 18 9.35 -7.07 4.57
N PHE A 19 8.87 -8.31 4.69
CA PHE A 19 7.76 -8.66 5.59
C PHE A 19 8.12 -8.50 7.08
N LYS A 20 9.34 -8.91 7.49
CA LYS A 20 9.79 -8.88 8.89
C LYS A 20 10.29 -7.52 9.36
N THR A 21 10.57 -6.58 8.46
CA THR A 21 10.92 -5.19 8.81
C THR A 21 9.82 -4.21 8.41
N PRO A 22 8.63 -4.26 9.04
CA PRO A 22 7.61 -3.25 8.82
C PRO A 22 8.08 -1.89 9.38
N ILE A 23 7.55 -0.81 8.80
CA ILE A 23 7.77 0.54 9.32
C ILE A 23 7.24 0.62 10.76
N PRO A 24 7.95 1.28 11.69
CA PRO A 24 7.49 1.38 13.07
C PRO A 24 6.10 2.04 13.14
N LEU A 25 5.13 1.37 13.78
CA LEU A 25 3.75 1.86 13.95
C LEU A 25 3.63 3.26 14.57
N VAL A 26 4.66 3.68 15.32
CA VAL A 26 4.73 5.02 15.90
C VAL A 26 4.86 6.09 14.82
N TYR A 27 5.57 5.80 13.73
CA TYR A 27 5.74 6.72 12.60
C TYR A 27 4.39 7.01 11.92
N SER A 28 3.70 5.98 11.44
CA SER A 28 2.40 6.14 10.75
C SER A 28 1.36 6.80 11.66
N ARG A 29 1.33 6.43 12.95
CA ARG A 29 0.42 7.05 13.93
C ARG A 29 0.79 8.50 14.27
N HIS A 30 2.06 8.86 14.30
CA HIS A 30 2.49 10.23 14.53
C HIS A 30 2.13 11.12 13.33
N THR A 31 2.41 10.64 12.12
CA THR A 31 2.06 11.32 10.87
C THR A 31 0.56 11.60 10.80
N SER A 32 -0.28 10.60 11.10
CA SER A 32 -1.73 10.76 11.09
C SER A 32 -2.24 11.82 12.08
N ARG A 33 -1.71 11.81 13.31
CA ARG A 33 -2.06 12.83 14.32
C ARG A 33 -1.60 14.22 13.90
N PHE A 34 -0.40 14.33 13.31
CA PHE A 34 0.13 15.60 12.82
C PHE A 34 -0.72 16.18 11.70
N VAL A 35 -1.07 15.37 10.69
CA VAL A 35 -1.95 15.77 9.58
C VAL A 35 -3.34 16.14 10.11
N GLY A 36 -3.91 15.36 11.03
CA GLY A 36 -5.18 15.70 11.66
C GLY A 36 -5.18 17.04 12.38
N ILE A 37 -4.14 17.36 13.15
CA ILE A 37 -3.99 18.65 13.81
C ILE A 37 -3.80 19.77 12.77
N TRP A 38 -2.99 19.54 11.74
CA TRP A 38 -2.78 20.50 10.65
C TRP A 38 -4.09 20.86 9.95
N LEU A 39 -4.90 19.86 9.60
CA LEU A 39 -6.21 20.05 8.97
C LEU A 39 -7.20 20.76 9.89
N ALA A 40 -7.14 20.52 11.20
CA ALA A 40 -7.97 21.23 12.18
C ALA A 40 -7.58 22.71 12.33
N LEU A 41 -6.31 23.05 12.17
CA LEU A 41 -5.80 24.42 12.20
C LEU A 41 -5.98 25.17 10.87
N LEU A 42 -6.09 24.44 9.76
CA LEU A 42 -6.28 24.97 8.40
C LEU A 42 -7.41 26.02 8.27
N PRO A 43 -8.64 25.79 8.78
CA PRO A 43 -9.71 26.80 8.69
C PRO A 43 -9.38 28.09 9.45
N LEU A 44 -8.63 28.02 10.55
CA LEU A 44 -8.20 29.21 11.29
C LEU A 44 -7.16 30.03 10.50
N GLY A 45 -6.30 29.36 9.73
CA GLY A 45 -5.31 30.02 8.88
C GLY A 45 -5.90 30.69 7.64
N VAL A 46 -6.92 30.08 7.02
CA VAL A 46 -7.56 30.61 5.80
C VAL A 46 -8.57 31.71 6.10
N TRP A 47 -9.07 31.80 7.33
CA TRP A 47 -10.07 32.80 7.76
C TRP A 47 -9.66 34.25 7.44
N GLY A 48 -8.36 34.57 7.49
CA GLY A 48 -7.86 35.94 7.24
C GLY A 48 -7.63 36.32 5.77
N ILE A 49 -7.81 35.39 4.82
CA ILE A 49 -7.44 35.61 3.41
C ILE A 49 -8.54 36.33 2.63
N ASP A 50 -9.81 36.07 2.98
CA ASP A 50 -10.94 36.61 2.23
C ASP A 50 -11.57 37.77 3.02
N SER A 51 -11.55 38.98 2.46
CA SER A 51 -12.17 40.18 3.07
C SER A 51 -13.69 40.24 2.82
N SER A 52 -14.23 39.24 2.10
CA SER A 52 -15.65 39.09 1.81
C SER A 52 -16.43 38.62 3.04
N TRP A 53 -17.57 39.27 3.32
CA TRP A 53 -18.47 38.96 4.45
C TRP A 53 -18.92 37.49 4.52
N ASN A 54 -18.86 36.76 3.41
CA ASN A 54 -19.48 35.44 3.29
C ASN A 54 -18.47 34.29 3.16
N HIS A 55 -17.16 34.57 3.06
CA HIS A 55 -16.07 33.58 2.94
C HIS A 55 -16.40 32.36 2.04
N LEU A 56 -17.22 32.55 0.99
CA LEU A 56 -17.83 31.43 0.24
C LEU A 56 -16.79 30.60 -0.52
N ALA A 57 -15.64 31.20 -0.84
CA ALA A 57 -14.52 30.53 -1.50
C ALA A 57 -13.62 29.76 -0.52
N SER A 58 -13.67 30.05 0.79
CA SER A 58 -12.82 29.36 1.78
C SER A 58 -13.29 27.93 2.03
N ILE A 59 -14.60 27.68 2.01
CA ILE A 59 -15.20 26.37 2.26
C ILE A 59 -14.75 25.31 1.21
N PRO A 60 -14.92 25.53 -0.11
CA PRO A 60 -14.49 24.55 -1.11
C PRO A 60 -12.96 24.40 -1.19
N SER A 61 -12.19 25.47 -0.92
CA SER A 61 -10.72 25.38 -0.93
C SER A 61 -10.18 24.56 0.24
N VAL A 62 -10.71 24.76 1.46
CA VAL A 62 -10.38 23.93 2.63
C VAL A 62 -10.79 22.48 2.37
N GLY A 63 -12.00 22.23 1.85
CA GLY A 63 -12.48 20.88 1.54
C GLY A 63 -11.59 20.15 0.52
N LEU A 64 -11.15 20.85 -0.52
CA LEU A 64 -10.24 20.30 -1.52
C LEU A 64 -8.88 19.94 -0.92
N ILE A 65 -8.31 20.81 -0.09
CA ILE A 65 -7.01 20.55 0.56
C ILE A 65 -7.11 19.36 1.54
N VAL A 66 -8.19 19.29 2.33
CA VAL A 66 -8.46 18.15 3.23
C VAL A 66 -8.56 16.86 2.44
N PHE A 67 -9.30 16.84 1.34
CA PHE A 67 -9.47 15.66 0.49
C PHE A 67 -8.12 15.15 -0.05
N PHE A 68 -7.28 16.05 -0.58
CA PHE A 68 -5.97 15.65 -1.11
C PHE A 68 -5.00 15.18 -0.02
N LEU A 69 -4.93 15.87 1.12
CA LEU A 69 -4.01 15.50 2.20
C LEU A 69 -4.38 14.17 2.86
N LEU A 70 -5.67 13.95 3.15
CA LEU A 70 -6.13 12.66 3.66
C LEU A 70 -5.99 11.55 2.63
N GLY A 71 -6.24 11.84 1.35
CA GLY A 71 -6.02 10.87 0.27
C GLY A 71 -4.57 10.44 0.16
N ILE A 72 -3.61 11.36 0.29
CA ILE A 72 -2.17 11.03 0.28
C ILE A 72 -1.79 10.20 1.52
N GLU A 73 -2.36 10.49 2.69
CA GLU A 73 -2.11 9.72 3.91
C GLU A 73 -2.57 8.27 3.77
N GLU A 74 -3.78 8.05 3.22
CA GLU A 74 -4.34 6.72 2.98
C GLU A 74 -3.53 5.95 1.92
N LEU A 75 -3.12 6.61 0.84
CA LEU A 75 -2.22 6.01 -0.15
C LEU A 75 -0.87 5.63 0.44
N GLY A 76 -0.34 6.45 1.35
CA GLY A 76 0.87 6.16 2.10
C GLY A 76 0.72 4.85 2.87
N LEU A 77 -0.36 4.71 3.64
CA LEU A 77 -0.64 3.51 4.43
C LEU A 77 -0.74 2.24 3.55
N GLN A 78 -1.42 2.31 2.40
CA GLN A 78 -1.53 1.17 1.48
C GLN A 78 -0.17 0.73 0.92
N ILE A 79 0.74 1.69 0.66
CA ILE A 79 2.10 1.38 0.17
C ILE A 79 2.98 0.76 1.28
N GLU A 80 2.69 1.04 2.55
CA GLU A 80 3.38 0.42 3.69
C GLU A 80 3.07 -1.09 3.82
N GLU A 81 1.93 -1.56 3.28
CA GLU A 81 1.48 -2.96 3.29
C GLU A 81 1.45 -3.58 1.89
N PRO A 82 2.60 -3.75 1.21
CA PRO A 82 2.65 -4.13 -0.20
C PRO A 82 2.07 -5.52 -0.49
N PHE A 83 2.23 -6.47 0.44
CA PHE A 83 1.77 -7.85 0.23
C PHE A 83 0.26 -8.03 0.37
N ASP A 84 -0.44 -7.07 0.98
CA ASP A 84 -1.90 -7.11 1.11
C ASP A 84 -2.59 -6.61 -0.17
N ILE A 85 -1.96 -5.63 -0.85
CA ILE A 85 -2.48 -5.07 -2.10
C ILE A 85 -2.08 -5.85 -3.36
N LEU A 86 -0.97 -6.60 -3.30
CA LEU A 86 -0.46 -7.35 -4.44
C LEU A 86 -1.27 -8.64 -4.65
N PRO A 87 -1.61 -9.01 -5.90
CA PRO A 87 -2.33 -10.24 -6.20
C PRO A 87 -1.40 -11.46 -6.14
N ILE A 88 -0.91 -11.79 -4.94
CA ILE A 88 0.03 -12.89 -4.70
C ILE A 88 -0.52 -14.22 -5.20
N GLU A 89 -1.83 -14.46 -5.04
CA GLU A 89 -2.47 -15.67 -5.53
C GLU A 89 -2.39 -15.81 -7.06
N ALA A 90 -2.58 -14.72 -7.80
CA ALA A 90 -2.43 -14.71 -9.25
C ALA A 90 -0.96 -14.92 -9.68
N PHE A 91 0.00 -14.39 -8.92
CA PHE A 91 1.42 -14.65 -9.19
C PHE A 91 1.80 -16.11 -8.92
N CYS A 92 1.27 -16.72 -7.85
CA CYS A 92 1.49 -18.13 -7.54
C CYS A 92 0.87 -19.05 -8.60
N ASP A 93 -0.34 -18.74 -9.05
CA ASP A 93 -1.03 -19.50 -10.11
C ASP A 93 -0.26 -19.45 -11.44
N GLY A 94 0.19 -18.26 -11.84
CA GLY A 94 1.00 -18.10 -13.06
C GLY A 94 2.38 -18.77 -13.00
N SER A 95 2.99 -18.87 -11.81
CA SER A 95 4.35 -19.39 -11.64
C SER A 95 4.39 -20.90 -11.37
N ILE A 96 3.50 -21.40 -10.52
CA ILE A 96 3.50 -22.79 -10.02
C ILE A 96 2.27 -23.55 -10.51
N GLY A 97 1.13 -22.89 -10.72
CA GLY A 97 -0.11 -23.53 -11.16
C GLY A 97 0.05 -24.30 -12.48
N ALA A 98 0.57 -23.63 -13.51
CA ALA A 98 0.79 -24.25 -14.83
C ALA A 98 1.73 -25.48 -14.82
N PRO A 99 2.95 -25.43 -14.23
CA PRO A 99 3.79 -26.62 -14.15
C PRO A 99 3.22 -27.71 -13.23
N ASN A 100 2.54 -27.33 -12.13
CA ASN A 100 1.90 -28.30 -11.25
C ASN A 100 0.76 -29.05 -11.95
N GLU A 101 -0.09 -28.35 -12.69
CA GLU A 101 -1.17 -28.97 -13.47
C GLU A 101 -0.61 -29.91 -14.54
N ALA A 102 0.44 -29.50 -15.26
CA ALA A 102 1.13 -30.35 -16.23
C ALA A 102 1.74 -31.62 -15.59
N MET A 103 2.29 -31.51 -14.38
CA MET A 103 2.84 -32.64 -13.63
C MET A 103 1.74 -33.62 -13.17
N VAL A 104 0.60 -33.10 -12.70
CA VAL A 104 -0.55 -33.92 -12.30
C VAL A 104 -1.09 -34.71 -13.50
N LEU A 105 -1.25 -34.06 -14.65
CA LEU A 105 -1.71 -34.72 -15.88
C LEU A 105 -0.72 -35.81 -16.35
N ALA A 106 0.59 -35.59 -16.18
CA ALA A 106 1.60 -36.59 -16.54
C ALA A 106 1.59 -37.81 -15.59
N ASP A 107 1.37 -37.59 -14.29
CA ASP A 107 1.21 -38.67 -13.30
C ASP A 107 -0.05 -39.49 -13.58
N ASP A 108 -1.18 -38.83 -13.89
CA ASP A 108 -2.43 -39.50 -14.27
C ASP A 108 -2.28 -40.31 -15.56
N ALA A 109 -1.58 -39.78 -16.57
CA ALA A 109 -1.29 -40.50 -17.81
C ALA A 109 -0.36 -41.71 -17.59
N SER A 110 0.51 -41.67 -16.57
CA SER A 110 1.39 -42.80 -16.22
C SER A 110 0.67 -43.92 -15.45
N ARG A 111 -0.49 -43.61 -14.86
CA ARG A 111 -1.33 -44.57 -14.11
C ARG A 111 -2.41 -45.24 -14.98
N ALA A 112 -2.67 -44.70 -16.17
CA ALA A 112 -3.61 -45.23 -17.16
C ALA A 112 -2.94 -46.24 -18.10
#